data_AF-T0L5W8-F1
#
_entry.id   AF-T0L5W8-F1
#
_cell.length_a   1.000
_cell.length_b   1.000
_cell.length_c   1.000
_cell.angle_alpha   90.00
_cell.angle_beta   90.00
_cell.angle_gamma   90.00
#
_symmetry.space_group_name_H-M   'P 1'
#
loop_
_entity.id
_entity.type
_entity.pdbx_description
1 polymer ?
#
loop_
_entity_poly.entity_id
_entity_poly.type
_entity_poly.pdbx_seq_one_letter_code
_entity_poly.pdbx_strand_id
1 'polypeptide(L)'
;MNIRYNSKEWQSLLGLLKLRRISTTANKYGKQTRKTRFQTLVLNNVFEISKFPSTSTIIDIALLINVHPKSIQKWFQNTRQMTKKRDIPIDEYSDSTPTIVDIPISTLYMLLVKARRECLIIH
;
A
#
# COMPACT_ATOMS: atom_id res chain seq x y z
N MET A 1 25.66 -22.75 -2.07
CA MET A 1 26.27 -21.49 -2.54
C MET A 1 25.47 -20.32 -1.98
N ASN A 2 25.98 -19.65 -0.96
CA ASN A 2 25.34 -18.50 -0.31
C ASN A 2 25.56 -17.25 -1.17
N ILE A 3 24.59 -16.90 -2.00
CA ILE A 3 24.64 -15.68 -2.81
C ILE A 3 24.25 -14.52 -1.90
N ARG A 4 25.25 -13.87 -1.29
CA ARG A 4 25.08 -12.67 -0.47
C ARG A 4 24.85 -11.49 -1.42
N TYR A 5 23.60 -11.28 -1.83
CA TYR A 5 23.24 -10.21 -2.75
C TYR A 5 23.57 -8.83 -2.17
N ASN A 6 24.43 -8.09 -2.86
CA ASN A 6 24.92 -6.79 -2.44
C ASN A 6 23.85 -5.71 -2.75
N SER A 7 23.73 -4.68 -1.90
CA SER A 7 22.74 -3.58 -2.05
C SER A 7 22.78 -2.93 -3.45
N LYS A 8 23.96 -2.90 -4.06
CA LYS A 8 24.18 -2.39 -5.42
C LYS A 8 23.62 -3.30 -6.52
N GLU A 9 23.62 -4.60 -6.32
CA GLU A 9 23.05 -5.56 -7.28
C GLU A 9 21.53 -5.43 -7.34
N TRP A 10 20.88 -5.16 -6.19
CA TRP A 10 19.45 -4.83 -6.15
C TRP A 10 19.13 -3.49 -6.78
N GLN A 11 19.99 -2.48 -6.60
CA GLN A 11 19.86 -1.19 -7.28
C GLN A 11 20.04 -1.31 -8.79
N SER A 12 21.01 -2.11 -9.24
CA SER A 12 21.22 -2.41 -10.65
C SER A 12 20.08 -3.25 -11.23
N LEU A 13 19.57 -4.25 -10.49
CA LEU A 13 18.41 -5.05 -10.90
C LEU A 13 17.15 -4.19 -10.98
N LEU A 14 16.95 -3.26 -10.04
CA LEU A 14 15.92 -2.24 -10.09
C LEU A 14 16.10 -1.30 -11.29
N GLY A 15 17.34 -0.90 -11.60
CA GLY A 15 17.68 -0.09 -12.77
C GLY A 15 17.37 -0.81 -14.10
N LEU A 16 17.75 -2.08 -14.20
CA LEU A 16 17.46 -2.95 -15.36
C LEU A 16 15.97 -3.23 -15.49
N LEU A 17 15.25 -3.41 -14.37
CA LEU A 17 13.80 -3.49 -14.36
C LEU A 17 13.14 -2.16 -14.78
N LYS A 18 13.70 -1.02 -14.39
CA LYS A 18 13.25 0.32 -14.82
C LYS A 18 13.46 0.52 -16.33
N LEU A 19 14.59 0.06 -16.88
CA LEU A 19 14.90 0.12 -18.32
C LEU A 19 14.01 -0.83 -19.13
N ARG A 20 13.87 -2.10 -18.71
CA ARG A 20 13.02 -3.09 -19.40
C ARG A 20 11.54 -2.74 -19.36
N ARG A 21 11.11 -1.94 -18.38
CA ARG A 21 9.72 -1.50 -18.25
C ARG A 21 9.38 -0.25 -19.04
N ILE A 22 10.34 0.50 -19.58
CA ILE A 22 10.01 1.73 -20.34
C ILE A 22 9.24 1.43 -21.64
N SER A 23 9.51 0.32 -22.33
CA SER A 23 8.79 -0.03 -23.58
C SER A 23 7.46 -0.78 -23.35
N THR A 24 7.29 -1.47 -22.23
CA THR A 24 6.07 -2.30 -21.96
C THR A 24 5.18 -1.78 -20.82
N THR A 25 5.65 -0.83 -20.00
CA THR A 25 4.83 -0.21 -18.94
C THR A 25 4.39 1.21 -19.24
N ALA A 26 4.92 1.87 -20.28
CA ALA A 26 4.27 3.05 -20.83
C ALA A 26 2.79 2.77 -21.18
N ASN A 27 2.46 1.53 -21.55
CA ASN A 27 1.09 1.06 -21.80
C ASN A 27 0.37 0.46 -20.57
N LYS A 28 0.98 0.50 -19.37
CA LYS A 28 0.36 0.03 -18.11
C LYS A 28 0.28 1.11 -17.02
N TYR A 29 0.91 2.28 -17.21
CA TYR A 29 0.46 3.49 -16.52
C TYR A 29 -0.89 3.90 -17.10
N GLY A 30 -1.98 3.60 -16.37
CA GLY A 30 -3.35 3.91 -16.80
C GLY A 30 -4.30 2.72 -16.79
N LYS A 31 -3.80 1.47 -16.81
CA LYS A 31 -4.67 0.31 -16.68
C LYS A 31 -5.08 0.15 -15.21
N GLN A 32 -6.24 0.70 -14.86
CA GLN A 32 -6.89 0.49 -13.56
C GLN A 32 -7.20 -1.01 -13.40
N THR A 33 -6.29 -1.77 -12.82
CA THR A 33 -6.62 -3.11 -12.32
C THR A 33 -7.36 -2.95 -11.00
N ARG A 34 -8.60 -3.45 -10.94
CA ARG A 34 -9.36 -3.55 -9.69
C ARG A 34 -8.51 -4.33 -8.68
N LYS A 35 -8.33 -3.77 -7.49
CA LYS A 35 -7.62 -4.45 -6.39
C LYS A 35 -8.41 -5.72 -6.02
N THR A 36 -7.71 -6.79 -5.69
CA THR A 36 -8.35 -8.01 -5.22
C THR A 36 -9.00 -7.79 -3.85
N ARG A 37 -9.89 -8.70 -3.44
CA ARG A 37 -10.52 -8.66 -2.12
C ARG A 37 -9.48 -8.67 -0.99
N PHE A 38 -8.49 -9.56 -1.09
CA PHE A 38 -7.36 -9.62 -0.17
C PHE A 38 -6.61 -8.28 -0.07
N GLN A 39 -6.25 -7.69 -1.22
CA GLN A 39 -5.56 -6.40 -1.26
C GLN A 39 -6.37 -5.28 -0.60
N THR A 40 -7.68 -5.26 -0.82
CA THR A 40 -8.58 -4.25 -0.24
C THR A 40 -8.74 -4.42 1.27
N LEU A 41 -8.87 -5.65 1.76
CA LEU A 41 -8.95 -5.95 3.20
C LEU A 41 -7.68 -5.54 3.94
N VAL A 42 -6.50 -5.84 3.39
CA VAL A 42 -5.23 -5.41 3.98
C VAL A 42 -5.15 -3.89 4.08
N LEU A 43 -5.53 -3.18 3.01
CA LEU A 43 -5.53 -1.72 2.99
C LEU A 43 -6.51 -1.13 4.00
N ASN A 44 -7.71 -1.72 4.16
CA ASN A 44 -8.68 -1.31 5.18
C ASN A 44 -8.14 -1.53 6.60
N ASN A 45 -7.60 -2.71 6.89
CA ASN A 45 -7.02 -3.03 8.20
C ASN A 45 -5.88 -2.07 8.57
N VAL A 46 -5.02 -1.71 7.60
CA VAL A 46 -3.98 -0.70 7.83
C VAL A 46 -4.58 0.69 8.05
N PHE A 47 -5.62 1.05 7.29
CA PHE A 47 -6.29 2.34 7.40
C PHE A 47 -6.99 2.53 8.75
N GLU A 48 -7.46 1.47 9.39
CA GLU A 48 -8.01 1.52 10.76
C GLU A 48 -6.93 1.86 11.79
N ILE A 49 -5.70 1.37 11.61
CA ILE A 49 -4.58 1.64 12.51
C ILE A 49 -3.96 3.02 12.25
N SER A 50 -3.76 3.38 10.98
CA SER A 50 -3.19 4.67 10.60
C SER A 50 -3.81 5.21 9.32
N LYS A 51 -4.38 6.41 9.43
CA LYS A 51 -4.93 7.16 8.28
C LYS A 51 -3.84 7.79 7.41
N PHE A 52 -2.63 7.95 7.96
CA PHE A 52 -1.45 8.56 7.34
C PHE A 52 -0.22 7.65 7.52
N PRO A 53 -0.17 6.51 6.82
CA PRO A 53 1.01 5.64 6.87
C PRO A 53 2.22 6.36 6.28
N SER A 54 3.39 6.11 6.88
CA SER A 54 4.66 6.63 6.38
C SER A 54 5.03 6.09 5.00
N THR A 55 5.94 6.77 4.31
CA THR A 55 6.45 6.32 3.00
C THR A 55 7.09 4.95 3.09
N SER A 56 7.81 4.64 4.18
CA SER A 56 8.39 3.31 4.40
C SER A 56 7.28 2.26 4.50
N THR A 57 6.28 2.50 5.34
CA THR A 57 5.11 1.61 5.52
C THR A 57 4.38 1.37 4.20
N ILE A 58 4.23 2.40 3.36
CA ILE A 58 3.61 2.27 2.03
C ILE A 58 4.41 1.35 1.12
N ILE A 59 5.75 1.44 1.15
CA ILE A 59 6.63 0.56 0.37
C ILE A 59 6.54 -0.87 0.89
N ASP A 60 6.52 -1.06 2.21
CA ASP A 60 6.41 -2.39 2.82
C ASP A 60 5.09 -3.08 2.43
N ILE A 61 3.96 -2.36 2.52
CA ILE A 61 2.67 -2.89 2.08
C ILE A 61 2.69 -3.20 0.59
N ALA A 62 3.24 -2.31 -0.24
CA ALA A 62 3.35 -2.49 -1.69
C ALA A 62 4.06 -3.80 -2.07
N LEU A 63 5.15 -4.11 -1.38
CA LEU A 63 5.89 -5.35 -1.55
C LEU A 63 5.04 -6.55 -1.10
N LEU A 64 4.40 -6.46 0.07
CA LEU A 64 3.66 -7.57 0.67
C LEU A 64 2.40 -7.99 -0.11
N ILE A 65 1.68 -7.04 -0.72
CA ILE A 65 0.46 -7.34 -1.49
C ILE A 65 0.64 -7.28 -3.01
N ASN A 66 1.89 -7.11 -3.45
CA ASN A 66 2.31 -6.97 -4.86
C ASN A 66 1.52 -5.89 -5.62
N VAL A 67 1.45 -4.69 -5.03
CA VAL A 67 0.78 -3.51 -5.60
C VAL A 67 1.76 -2.36 -5.69
N HIS A 68 1.68 -1.55 -6.74
CA HIS A 68 2.57 -0.40 -6.89
C HIS A 68 2.37 0.63 -5.75
N PRO A 69 3.43 1.17 -5.11
CA PRO A 69 3.32 2.14 -4.00
C PRO A 69 2.42 3.34 -4.30
N LYS A 70 2.53 3.92 -5.51
CA LYS A 70 1.63 5.04 -5.92
C LYS A 70 0.15 4.67 -6.00
N SER A 71 -0.19 3.40 -6.24
CA SER A 71 -1.58 2.92 -6.23
C SER A 71 -2.13 2.83 -4.80
N ILE A 72 -1.27 2.51 -3.83
CA ILE A 72 -1.59 2.53 -2.39
C ILE A 72 -1.74 3.96 -1.92
N GLN A 73 -0.79 4.86 -2.24
CA GLN A 73 -0.88 6.28 -1.88
C GLN A 73 -2.19 6.93 -2.37
N LYS A 74 -2.54 6.71 -3.65
CA LYS A 74 -3.82 7.18 -4.21
C LYS A 74 -5.03 6.57 -3.50
N TRP A 75 -4.95 5.29 -3.14
CA TRP A 75 -6.02 4.63 -2.40
C TRP A 75 -6.22 5.32 -1.04
N PHE A 76 -5.16 5.53 -0.25
CA PHE A 76 -5.26 6.23 1.04
C PHE A 76 -5.76 7.68 0.89
N GLN A 77 -5.36 8.40 -0.17
CA GLN A 77 -5.88 9.74 -0.47
C GLN A 77 -7.39 9.70 -0.76
N ASN A 78 -7.83 8.80 -1.64
CA ASN A 78 -9.23 8.66 -2.02
C ASN A 78 -10.09 8.20 -0.83
N THR A 79 -9.62 7.23 -0.05
CA THR A 79 -10.31 6.74 1.15
C THR A 79 -10.51 7.87 2.16
N ARG A 80 -9.47 8.66 2.46
CA ARG A 80 -9.61 9.83 3.34
C ARG A 80 -10.62 10.85 2.83
N GLN A 81 -10.61 11.15 1.53
CA GLN A 81 -11.58 12.10 0.95
C GLN A 81 -13.01 11.59 1.07
N MET A 82 -13.24 10.28 0.91
CA MET A 82 -14.57 9.68 1.06
C MET A 82 -15.04 9.67 2.53
N THR A 83 -14.16 9.37 3.48
CA THR A 83 -14.45 9.44 4.92
C THR A 83 -14.78 10.88 5.35
N LYS A 84 -13.94 11.87 4.96
CA LYS A 84 -14.20 13.29 5.24
C LYS A 84 -15.54 13.80 4.70
N LYS A 85 -15.98 13.32 3.53
CA LYS A 85 -17.27 13.70 2.94
C LYS A 85 -18.48 13.05 3.62
N ARG A 86 -18.30 11.98 4.38
CA ARG A 86 -19.38 11.25 5.07
C ARG A 86 -19.54 11.68 6.53
N ASP A 87 -18.45 12.06 7.19
CA ASP A 87 -18.44 12.23 8.65
C ASP A 87 -18.54 13.68 9.13
N ILE A 88 -18.52 14.69 8.24
CA ILE A 88 -18.41 16.11 8.64
C ILE A 88 -19.63 16.92 8.14
N PRO A 89 -20.58 17.31 9.02
CA PRO A 89 -21.38 18.53 8.84
C PRO A 89 -20.42 19.73 8.78
N ILE A 90 -20.66 20.68 7.88
CA ILE A 90 -19.70 21.68 7.39
C ILE A 90 -19.02 22.56 8.48
N ASP A 91 -19.48 22.55 9.74
CA ASP A 91 -19.03 23.49 10.78
C ASP A 91 -18.02 22.98 11.82
N GLU A 92 -17.63 21.69 11.85
CA GLU A 92 -16.61 21.20 12.80
C GLU A 92 -15.38 20.62 12.08
N TYR A 93 -14.56 21.50 11.50
CA TYR A 93 -13.23 21.15 11.01
C TYR A 93 -12.20 21.27 12.14
N SER A 94 -12.14 20.29 13.04
CA SER A 94 -11.02 20.20 13.99
C SER A 94 -9.76 19.75 13.24
N ASP A 95 -8.76 20.63 13.21
CA ASP A 95 -7.44 20.46 12.59
C ASP A 95 -6.66 19.30 13.23
N SER A 96 -7.04 18.07 12.90
CA SER A 96 -6.25 16.88 13.25
C SER A 96 -5.02 16.88 12.36
N THR A 97 -3.92 17.42 12.87
CA THR A 97 -2.62 17.37 12.19
C THR A 97 -2.32 15.94 11.73
N PRO A 98 -1.87 15.72 10.48
CA PRO A 98 -1.59 14.39 9.98
C PRO A 98 -0.31 13.86 10.64
N THR A 99 -0.45 13.20 11.79
CA THR A 99 0.66 12.48 12.41
C THR A 99 1.03 11.30 11.51
N ILE A 100 2.21 11.37 10.89
CA ILE A 100 2.75 10.30 10.05
C ILE A 100 3.24 9.21 10.99
N VAL A 101 2.69 8.00 10.87
CA VAL A 101 3.03 6.86 11.73
C VAL A 101 3.76 5.79 10.94
N ASP A 102 4.92 5.38 11.42
CA ASP A 102 5.62 4.18 10.98
C ASP A 102 4.99 2.94 11.62
N ILE A 103 4.52 2.00 10.80
CA ILE A 103 3.91 0.75 11.29
C ILE A 103 4.97 -0.36 11.28
N PRO A 104 5.25 -1.02 12.42
CA PRO A 104 6.20 -2.12 12.47
C PRO A 104 5.84 -3.27 11.53
N ILE A 105 6.85 -3.89 10.91
CA ILE A 105 6.68 -5.01 9.97
C ILE A 105 5.91 -6.19 10.61
N SER A 106 6.14 -6.45 11.90
CA SER A 106 5.42 -7.48 12.66
C SER A 106 3.89 -7.26 12.62
N THR A 107 3.46 -6.01 12.82
CA THR A 107 2.04 -5.64 12.76
C THR A 107 1.48 -5.84 11.34
N LEU A 108 2.21 -5.41 10.30
CA LEU A 108 1.80 -5.63 8.91
C LEU A 108 1.65 -7.13 8.59
N TYR A 109 2.57 -7.96 9.08
CA TYR A 109 2.49 -9.41 8.93
C TYR A 109 1.23 -9.99 9.61
N MET A 110 0.94 -9.58 10.84
CA MET A 110 -0.28 -10.02 11.55
C MET A 110 -1.56 -9.67 10.77
N LEU A 111 -1.63 -8.46 10.19
CA LEU A 111 -2.78 -8.04 9.37
C LEU A 111 -2.91 -8.85 8.08
N LEU A 112 -1.79 -9.24 7.46
CA LEU A 112 -1.80 -10.09 6.26
C LEU A 112 -2.31 -11.50 6.58
N VAL A 113 -1.87 -12.07 7.70
CA VAL A 113 -2.35 -13.37 8.17
C VAL A 113 -3.85 -13.31 8.46
N LYS A 114 -4.32 -12.25 9.13
CA LYS A 114 -5.75 -11.99 9.37
C LYS A 114 -6.54 -11.91 8.06
N ALA A 115 -6.13 -11.03 7.14
CA ALA A 115 -6.81 -10.84 5.86
C ALA A 115 -6.83 -12.12 5.00
N ARG A 116 -5.78 -12.95 5.08
CA ARG A 116 -5.71 -14.23 4.37
C ARG A 116 -6.72 -15.23 4.94
N ARG A 117 -6.87 -15.32 6.25
CA ARG A 117 -7.90 -16.17 6.89
C ARG A 117 -9.30 -15.72 6.50
N GLU A 118 -9.58 -14.43 6.54
CA GLU A 118 -10.89 -13.87 6.15
C GLU A 118 -11.24 -14.10 4.67
N CYS A 119 -10.24 -14.19 3.79
CA CYS A 119 -10.46 -14.53 2.39
C CYS A 119 -10.72 -16.04 2.17
N LEU A 120 -10.25 -16.91 3.08
CA LEU A 120 -10.36 -18.37 2.96
C LEU A 120 -11.63 -18.94 3.63
N ILE A 121 -12.30 -18.19 4.50
CA ILE A 121 -13.44 -18.67 5.31
C ILE A 121 -14.80 -18.60 4.57
N ILE A 122 -14.85 -18.11 3.33
CA ILE A 122 -16.09 -18.11 2.55
C ILE A 122 -16.00 -19.22 1.49
N HIS A 123 -16.53 -20.39 1.86
CA HIS A 123 -16.83 -21.48 0.96
C HIS A 123 -18.25 -22.00 1.24
#